data_AF-A0A315ZDV4-F1
#
_entry.id   AF-A0A315ZDV4-F1
#
_cell.length_a   1.000
_cell.length_b   1.000
_cell.length_c   1.000
_cell.angle_alpha   90.00
_cell.angle_beta   90.00
_cell.angle_gamma   90.00
#
_symmetry.space_group_name_H-M   'P 1'
#
loop_
_entity.id
_entity.type
_entity.pdbx_description
1 polymer ?
#
loop_
_entity_poly.entity_id
_entity_poly.type
_entity_poly.pdbx_seq_one_letter_code
_entity_poly.pdbx_strand_id
1 'polypeptide(L)'
;MNNCQNCTAQIAEDLQICNTCGFPLGGSKQEQAAFRAKQIIQKSKVKQSLKNLIAARIILIIWGVFYILAAFIPSFGIQSNAEIGISVVLGLIFIASSFLATKKPKIALIIPLSILIISYLLVLFISPIALFNGILWKALILMVLFYAYFRVRNAEKILAENPYLRTQLDTNR
;
A
#
# COMPACT_ATOMS: atom_id res chain seq x y z
N MET A 1 -13.96 2.38 -40.44
CA MET A 1 -13.63 2.69 -39.03
C MET A 1 -12.76 1.57 -38.49
N ASN A 2 -11.49 1.85 -38.22
CA ASN A 2 -10.56 0.87 -37.68
C ASN A 2 -10.56 0.95 -36.16
N ASN A 3 -10.62 -0.21 -35.49
CA ASN A 3 -10.56 -0.29 -34.03
C ASN A 3 -9.13 -0.58 -33.55
N CYS A 4 -8.78 -0.08 -32.37
CA CYS A 4 -7.49 -0.33 -31.76
C CYS A 4 -7.33 -1.82 -31.42
N GLN A 5 -6.24 -2.43 -31.87
CA GLN A 5 -5.93 -3.84 -31.59
C GLN A 5 -5.66 -4.13 -30.10
N ASN A 6 -5.46 -3.10 -29.27
CA ASN A 6 -5.16 -3.25 -27.83
C ASN A 6 -6.33 -2.88 -26.92
N CYS A 7 -7.08 -1.83 -27.24
CA CYS A 7 -8.17 -1.31 -26.39
C CYS A 7 -9.54 -1.23 -27.07
N THR A 8 -9.64 -1.70 -28.33
CA THR A 8 -10.84 -1.71 -29.17
C THR A 8 -11.54 -0.37 -29.39
N ALA A 9 -10.96 0.75 -28.94
CA ALA A 9 -11.45 2.10 -29.21
C ALA A 9 -11.40 2.41 -30.72
N GLN A 10 -12.36 3.20 -31.20
CA GLN A 10 -12.38 3.69 -32.59
C GLN A 10 -11.19 4.63 -32.84
N ILE A 11 -10.57 4.50 -34.01
CA ILE A 11 -9.39 5.26 -34.40
C ILE A 11 -9.65 5.95 -35.74
N ALA A 12 -9.18 7.20 -35.87
CA ALA A 12 -9.01 7.85 -37.17
C ALA A 12 -7.94 7.14 -38.02
N GLU A 13 -8.08 7.19 -39.34
CA GLU A 13 -7.26 6.39 -40.28
C GLU A 13 -5.78 6.81 -40.35
N ASP A 14 -5.42 7.99 -39.81
CA ASP A 14 -4.09 8.60 -39.87
C ASP A 14 -3.28 8.54 -38.56
N LEU A 15 -3.86 7.98 -37.49
CA LEU A 15 -3.22 7.97 -36.18
C LEU A 15 -2.09 6.93 -36.09
N GLN A 16 -0.87 7.42 -35.83
CA GLN A 16 0.30 6.60 -35.53
C GLN A 16 0.26 5.99 -34.12
N ILE A 17 -0.45 6.64 -33.19
CA ILE A 17 -0.60 6.23 -31.78
C ILE A 17 -2.07 6.30 -31.39
N CYS A 18 -2.57 5.31 -30.65
CA CYS A 18 -3.93 5.33 -30.14
C CYS A 18 -4.11 6.39 -29.03
N ASN A 19 -5.03 7.34 -29.23
CA ASN A 19 -5.32 8.41 -28.27
C ASN A 19 -5.91 7.92 -26.94
N THR A 20 -6.51 6.72 -26.90
CA THR A 20 -7.12 6.17 -25.69
C THR A 20 -6.12 5.44 -24.80
N CYS A 21 -5.29 4.57 -25.38
CA CYS A 21 -4.43 3.68 -24.61
C CYS A 21 -2.93 3.89 -24.84
N GLY A 22 -2.53 4.69 -25.84
CA GLY A 22 -1.12 4.94 -26.19
C GLY A 22 -0.47 3.85 -27.03
N PHE A 23 -1.23 2.89 -27.57
CA PHE A 23 -0.72 1.80 -28.40
C PHE A 23 -0.13 2.32 -29.73
N PRO A 24 1.09 1.92 -30.13
CA PRO A 24 1.71 2.37 -31.38
C PRO A 24 1.10 1.63 -32.58
N LEU A 25 0.20 2.28 -33.31
CA LEU A 25 -0.55 1.69 -34.43
C LEU A 25 0.32 1.53 -35.68
N GLY A 26 1.16 2.53 -35.97
CA GLY A 26 2.13 2.49 -37.08
C GLY A 26 3.49 1.92 -36.69
N GLY A 27 3.67 1.49 -35.44
CA GLY A 27 4.91 0.92 -34.95
C GLY A 27 5.18 -0.48 -35.51
N SER A 28 6.45 -0.89 -35.50
CA SER A 28 6.88 -2.24 -35.85
C SER A 28 6.21 -3.31 -34.97
N LYS A 29 6.19 -4.57 -35.43
CA LYS A 29 5.70 -5.70 -34.61
C LYS A 29 6.44 -5.78 -33.27
N GLN A 30 7.73 -5.45 -33.26
CA GLN A 30 8.55 -5.39 -32.05
C GLN A 30 8.06 -4.32 -31.07
N GLU A 31 7.80 -3.09 -31.54
CA GLU A 31 7.31 -2.00 -30.69
C GLU A 31 5.91 -2.28 -30.12
N GLN A 32 5.03 -2.84 -30.95
CA GLN A 32 3.69 -3.26 -30.53
C GLN A 32 3.76 -4.36 -29.46
N ALA A 33 4.63 -5.35 -29.65
CA ALA A 33 4.86 -6.42 -28.67
C ALA A 33 5.45 -5.88 -27.37
N ALA A 34 6.45 -4.99 -27.45
CA ALA A 34 7.07 -4.35 -26.29
C ALA A 34 6.06 -3.53 -25.48
N PHE A 35 5.16 -2.81 -26.16
CA PHE A 35 4.08 -2.07 -25.52
C PHE A 35 3.13 -2.98 -24.73
N ARG A 36 2.65 -4.08 -25.34
CA ARG A 36 1.79 -5.06 -24.66
C ARG A 36 2.50 -5.70 -23.47
N ALA A 37 3.77 -6.08 -23.63
CA ALA A 37 4.58 -6.62 -22.54
C ALA A 37 4.71 -5.62 -21.37
N LYS A 38 4.96 -4.33 -21.67
CA LYS A 38 5.00 -3.27 -20.66
C LYS A 38 3.67 -3.16 -19.89
N GLN A 39 2.53 -3.19 -20.59
CA GLN A 39 1.21 -3.15 -19.95
C GLN A 39 0.95 -4.36 -19.05
N ILE A 40 1.31 -5.57 -19.49
CA ILE A 40 1.18 -6.79 -18.69
C ILE A 40 2.02 -6.70 -17.40
N ILE A 41 3.27 -6.26 -17.52
CA ILE A 41 4.18 -6.08 -16.37
C ILE A 41 3.63 -5.01 -15.42
N GLN A 42 3.16 -3.87 -15.93
CA GLN A 42 2.56 -2.80 -15.13
C GLN A 42 1.31 -3.27 -14.39
N LYS A 43 0.39 -3.98 -15.08
CA LYS A 43 -0.81 -4.57 -14.47
C LYS A 43 -0.46 -5.54 -13.35
N SER A 44 0.52 -6.41 -13.59
CA SER A 44 1.02 -7.36 -12.58
C SER A 44 1.58 -6.64 -11.35
N LYS A 45 2.41 -5.61 -11.54
CA LYS A 45 2.97 -4.78 -10.45
C LYS A 45 1.88 -4.12 -9.61
N VAL A 46 0.85 -3.55 -10.23
CA VAL A 46 -0.27 -2.93 -9.52
C VAL A 46 -1.06 -3.97 -8.73
N LYS A 47 -1.39 -5.12 -9.34
CA LYS A 47 -2.09 -6.22 -8.64
C LYS A 47 -1.29 -6.74 -7.44
N GLN A 48 0.02 -6.89 -7.59
CA GLN A 48 0.89 -7.29 -6.48
C GLN A 48 0.89 -6.24 -5.36
N SER A 49 0.88 -4.95 -5.71
CA SER A 49 0.77 -3.87 -4.72
C SER A 49 -0.52 -3.96 -3.91
N LEU A 50 -1.65 -4.30 -4.54
CA LEU A 50 -2.92 -4.49 -3.84
C LEU A 50 -2.87 -5.67 -2.86
N LYS A 51 -2.21 -6.78 -3.24
CA LYS A 51 -1.98 -7.91 -2.32
C LYS A 51 -1.17 -7.50 -1.09
N ASN A 52 -0.09 -6.73 -1.29
CA ASN A 52 0.74 -6.24 -0.19
C ASN A 52 -0.02 -5.27 0.72
N LEU A 53 -0.92 -4.46 0.15
CA LEU A 53 -1.80 -3.59 0.91
C LEU A 53 -2.77 -4.39 1.79
N ILE A 54 -3.33 -5.49 1.28
CA ILE A 54 -4.19 -6.39 2.09
C ILE A 54 -3.40 -7.00 3.24
N ALA A 55 -2.17 -7.47 3.00
CA ALA A 55 -1.31 -7.99 4.05
C ALA A 55 -1.02 -6.93 5.14
N ALA A 56 -0.69 -5.69 4.73
CA ALA A 56 -0.49 -4.58 5.67
C ALA A 56 -1.75 -4.25 6.49
N ARG A 57 -2.93 -4.31 5.87
CA ARG A 57 -4.22 -4.11 6.57
C ARG A 57 -4.46 -5.15 7.65
N ILE A 58 -4.19 -6.42 7.35
CA ILE A 58 -4.33 -7.52 8.30
C ILE A 58 -3.37 -7.30 9.48
N ILE A 59 -2.12 -6.95 9.19
CA ILE A 59 -1.12 -6.67 10.25
C ILE A 59 -1.55 -5.48 11.11
N LEU A 60 -2.06 -4.39 10.53
CA LEU A 60 -2.56 -3.25 11.30
C LEU A 60 -3.73 -3.63 12.22
N ILE A 61 -4.63 -4.52 11.78
CA ILE A 61 -5.74 -5.01 12.61
C ILE A 61 -5.19 -5.87 13.75
N ILE A 62 -4.33 -6.85 13.44
CA ILE A 62 -3.72 -7.73 14.45
C ILE A 62 -2.98 -6.90 15.48
N TRP A 63 -2.20 -5.92 15.03
CA TRP A 63 -1.43 -5.05 15.90
C TRP A 63 -2.32 -4.13 16.75
N GLY A 64 -3.38 -3.59 16.17
CA GLY A 64 -4.33 -2.76 16.91
C GLY A 64 -5.09 -3.54 17.98
N VAL A 65 -5.54 -4.76 17.66
CA VAL A 65 -6.16 -5.67 18.62
C VAL A 65 -5.16 -6.05 19.72
N PHE A 66 -3.92 -6.36 19.35
CA PHE A 66 -2.86 -6.65 20.32
C PHE A 66 -2.63 -5.50 21.31
N TYR A 67 -2.57 -4.25 20.82
CA TYR A 67 -2.45 -3.06 21.68
C TYR A 67 -3.62 -2.92 22.67
N ILE A 68 -4.85 -3.16 22.21
CA ILE A 68 -6.03 -3.10 23.06
C ILE A 68 -5.99 -4.22 24.11
N LEU A 69 -5.70 -5.47 23.70
CA LEU A 69 -5.67 -6.60 24.63
C LEU A 69 -4.55 -6.48 25.65
N ALA A 70 -3.35 -6.06 25.22
CA ALA A 70 -2.21 -5.86 26.11
C ALA A 70 -2.51 -4.81 27.20
N ALA A 71 -3.33 -3.80 26.89
CA ALA A 71 -3.75 -2.77 27.84
C ALA A 71 -4.51 -3.30 29.06
N PHE A 72 -5.21 -4.44 28.92
CA PHE A 72 -6.02 -5.01 30.00
C PHE A 72 -5.35 -6.19 30.72
N ILE A 73 -4.16 -6.61 30.29
CA ILE A 73 -3.45 -7.74 30.86
C ILE A 73 -2.35 -7.20 31.80
N PRO A 74 -2.48 -7.36 33.13
CA PRO A 74 -1.56 -6.76 34.11
C PRO A 74 -0.09 -7.22 33.96
N SER A 75 0.14 -8.41 33.42
CA SER A 75 1.48 -8.98 33.25
C SER A 75 2.32 -8.27 32.17
N PHE A 76 1.73 -7.39 31.34
CA PHE A 76 2.48 -6.57 30.38
C PHE A 76 3.07 -5.30 31.00
N GLY A 77 2.90 -5.09 32.31
CA GLY A 77 3.55 -3.98 33.03
C GLY A 77 2.88 -2.62 32.83
N ILE A 78 1.67 -2.60 32.26
CA ILE A 78 0.83 -1.40 32.18
C ILE A 78 0.17 -1.20 33.55
N GLN A 79 0.54 -0.14 34.25
CA GLN A 79 0.17 0.04 35.67
C GLN A 79 -0.74 1.25 35.90
N SER A 80 -0.74 2.22 34.98
CA SER A 80 -1.56 3.43 35.12
C SER A 80 -2.76 3.45 34.18
N ASN A 81 -3.89 4.00 34.65
CA ASN A 81 -5.09 4.22 33.82
C ASN A 81 -4.78 5.05 32.56
N ALA A 82 -3.77 5.93 32.64
CA ALA A 82 -3.29 6.72 31.52
C ALA A 82 -2.63 5.86 30.44
N GLU A 83 -1.76 4.92 30.81
CA GLU A 83 -1.12 3.99 29.86
C GLU A 83 -2.13 3.07 29.17
N ILE A 84 -3.16 2.62 29.90
CA ILE A 84 -4.28 1.84 29.34
C ILE A 84 -4.99 2.68 28.27
N GLY A 85 -5.36 3.93 28.61
CA GLY A 85 -6.04 4.84 27.69
C GLY A 85 -5.23 5.09 26.41
N ILE A 86 -3.93 5.36 26.54
CA ILE A 86 -3.03 5.56 25.39
C ILE A 86 -2.97 4.30 24.52
N SER A 87 -2.82 3.12 25.13
CA SER A 87 -2.71 1.85 24.40
C SER A 87 -3.98 1.54 23.61
N VAL A 88 -5.15 1.77 24.21
CA VAL A 88 -6.45 1.60 23.54
C VAL A 88 -6.60 2.58 22.37
N VAL A 89 -6.26 3.86 22.58
CA VAL A 89 -6.33 4.88 21.51
C VAL A 89 -5.39 4.51 20.35
N LEU A 90 -4.16 4.10 20.62
CA LEU A 90 -3.22 3.64 19.60
C LEU A 90 -3.75 2.43 18.83
N GLY A 91 -4.33 1.45 19.54
CA GLY A 91 -4.95 0.29 18.93
C GLY A 91 -6.10 0.64 17.99
N LEU A 92 -6.97 1.57 18.41
CA LEU A 92 -8.05 2.11 17.58
C LEU A 92 -7.52 2.86 16.35
N ILE A 93 -6.44 3.63 16.48
CA ILE A 93 -5.80 4.31 15.34
C ILE A 93 -5.27 3.30 14.32
N PHE A 94 -4.64 2.19 14.77
CA PHE A 94 -4.17 1.14 13.86
C PHE A 94 -5.32 0.46 13.12
N ILE A 95 -6.40 0.13 13.83
CA ILE A 95 -7.60 -0.47 13.24
C ILE A 95 -8.25 0.50 12.25
N ALA A 96 -8.47 1.76 12.63
CA ALA A 96 -9.04 2.79 11.77
C ALA A 96 -8.19 3.02 10.50
N SER A 97 -6.86 3.00 10.65
CA SER A 97 -5.91 3.08 9.53
C SER A 97 -6.09 1.89 8.57
N SER A 98 -6.33 0.68 9.08
CA SER A 98 -6.60 -0.49 8.22
C SER A 98 -7.87 -0.35 7.37
N PHE A 99 -8.93 0.26 7.91
CA PHE A 99 -10.14 0.56 7.13
C PHE A 99 -9.88 1.67 6.11
N LEU A 100 -9.19 2.74 6.53
CA LEU A 100 -8.84 3.87 5.66
C LEU A 100 -7.96 3.45 4.48
N ALA A 101 -7.17 2.39 4.63
CA ALA A 101 -6.28 1.87 3.60
C ALA A 101 -7.00 1.43 2.31
N THR A 102 -8.31 1.15 2.37
CA THR A 102 -9.11 0.83 1.18
C THR A 102 -9.30 2.04 0.26
N LYS A 103 -9.51 3.22 0.83
CA LYS A 103 -9.82 4.46 0.11
C LYS A 103 -8.57 5.31 -0.13
N LYS A 104 -7.71 5.43 0.87
CA LYS A 104 -6.52 6.31 0.86
C LYS A 104 -5.29 5.54 1.37
N PRO A 105 -4.77 4.56 0.59
CA PRO A 105 -3.74 3.63 1.05
C PRO A 105 -2.44 4.32 1.49
N LYS A 106 -2.02 5.40 0.82
CA LYS A 106 -0.85 6.18 1.24
C LYS A 106 -0.96 6.75 2.65
N ILE A 107 -2.05 7.48 2.92
CA ILE A 107 -2.26 8.16 4.20
C ILE A 107 -2.46 7.13 5.31
N ALA A 108 -3.22 6.08 5.01
CA ALA A 108 -3.47 4.98 5.93
C ALA A 108 -2.21 4.20 6.34
N LEU A 109 -1.15 4.19 5.52
CA LEU A 109 0.12 3.55 5.86
C LEU A 109 1.09 4.52 6.54
N ILE A 110 1.10 5.80 6.17
CA ILE A 110 2.06 6.77 6.74
C ILE A 110 1.73 7.13 8.19
N ILE A 111 0.45 7.23 8.55
CA ILE A 111 0.01 7.52 9.93
C ILE A 111 0.56 6.48 10.91
N PRO A 112 0.22 5.18 10.78
CA PRO A 112 0.67 4.18 11.73
C PRO A 112 2.19 3.97 11.69
N LEU A 113 2.81 4.10 10.51
CA LEU A 113 4.27 4.03 10.38
C LEU A 113 4.96 5.16 11.17
N SER A 114 4.45 6.39 11.09
CA SER A 114 5.01 7.54 11.80
C SER A 114 4.85 7.37 13.31
N ILE A 115 3.68 6.93 13.76
CA ILE A 115 3.40 6.66 15.17
C ILE A 115 4.36 5.61 15.73
N LEU A 116 4.60 4.51 15.00
CA LEU A 116 5.52 3.46 15.43
C LEU A 116 6.98 3.95 15.48
N ILE A 117 7.41 4.75 14.51
CA ILE A 117 8.76 5.31 14.51
C ILE A 117 8.93 6.25 15.71
N ILE A 118 7.98 7.16 15.94
CA ILE A 118 8.02 8.10 17.06
C ILE A 118 8.00 7.35 18.40
N SER A 119 7.15 6.33 18.55
CA SER A 119 7.09 5.56 19.80
C SER A 119 8.39 4.81 20.08
N TYR A 120 9.04 4.24 19.05
CA TYR A 120 10.33 3.58 19.23
C TYR A 120 11.46 4.57 19.52
N LEU A 121 11.45 5.76 18.91
CA LEU A 121 12.39 6.82 19.24
C LEU A 121 12.26 7.26 20.71
N LEU A 122 11.03 7.44 21.21
CA LEU A 122 10.79 7.76 22.62
C LEU A 122 11.34 6.67 23.55
N VAL A 123 11.07 5.40 23.24
CA VAL A 123 11.59 4.27 24.03
C VAL A 123 13.12 4.23 24.01
N LEU A 124 13.75 4.53 22.87
CA LEU A 124 15.21 4.59 22.75
C LEU A 124 15.84 5.61 23.71
N PHE A 125 15.21 6.78 23.88
CA PHE A 125 15.69 7.82 24.80
C PHE A 125 15.49 7.46 26.28
N ILE A 126 14.45 6.69 26.61
CA ILE A 126 14.15 6.30 28.00
C ILE A 126 14.99 5.10 28.42
N SER A 127 15.00 4.03 27.62
CA SER A 127 15.77 2.82 27.91
C SER A 127 16.14 2.06 26.63
N PRO A 128 17.41 2.15 26.17
CA PRO A 128 17.86 1.47 24.95
C PRO A 128 17.67 -0.06 25.01
N ILE A 129 17.80 -0.65 26.19
CA ILE A 129 17.64 -2.10 26.41
C ILE A 129 16.20 -2.56 26.14
N ALA A 130 15.19 -1.76 26.48
CA ALA A 130 13.78 -2.10 26.23
C ALA A 130 13.44 -2.10 24.72
N LEU A 131 14.23 -1.41 23.90
CA LEU A 131 14.05 -1.41 22.45
C LEU A 131 14.41 -2.77 21.84
N PHE A 132 15.45 -3.43 22.35
CA PHE A 132 15.89 -4.75 21.89
C PHE A 132 14.93 -5.88 22.27
N ASN A 133 14.14 -5.71 23.35
CA ASN A 133 13.08 -6.64 23.70
C ASN A 133 11.99 -6.66 22.61
N GLY A 134 11.77 -7.85 22.04
CA GLY A 134 10.80 -8.05 20.96
C GLY A 134 11.18 -7.38 19.63
N ILE A 135 12.46 -7.05 19.42
CA ILE A 135 12.94 -6.34 18.22
C ILE A 135 12.57 -7.05 16.91
N LEU A 136 12.54 -8.39 16.91
CA LEU A 136 12.16 -9.18 15.74
C LEU A 136 10.74 -8.84 15.26
N TRP A 137 9.77 -8.76 16.17
CA TRP A 137 8.39 -8.42 15.82
C TRP A 137 8.25 -6.95 15.40
N LYS A 138 8.92 -6.04 16.11
CA LYS A 138 8.93 -4.61 15.79
C LYS A 138 9.51 -4.36 14.39
N ALA A 139 10.63 -5.01 14.07
CA ALA A 139 11.28 -4.92 12.77
C ALA A 139 10.43 -5.53 11.66
N LEU A 140 9.82 -6.70 11.89
CA LEU A 140 8.92 -7.35 10.95
C LEU A 140 7.78 -6.41 10.53
N ILE A 141 7.10 -5.79 11.50
CA ILE A 141 5.95 -4.91 11.25
C ILE A 141 6.38 -3.66 10.48
N LEU A 142 7.49 -3.03 10.89
CA LEU A 142 8.05 -1.89 10.17
C LEU A 142 8.40 -2.26 8.72
N MET A 143 9.07 -3.40 8.51
CA MET A 143 9.42 -3.86 7.17
C MET A 143 8.18 -4.06 6.30
N VAL A 144 7.13 -4.71 6.82
CA VAL A 144 5.91 -4.94 6.03
C VAL A 144 5.20 -3.63 5.72
N LEU A 145 5.04 -2.72 6.69
CA LEU A 145 4.40 -1.42 6.46
C LEU A 145 5.19 -0.56 5.48
N PHE A 146 6.52 -0.51 5.63
CA PHE A 146 7.41 0.24 4.74
C PHE A 146 7.38 -0.33 3.32
N TYR A 147 7.46 -1.65 3.18
CA TYR A 147 7.37 -2.33 1.89
C TYR A 147 6.01 -2.08 1.22
N ALA A 148 4.91 -2.18 1.97
CA ALA A 148 3.58 -1.89 1.47
C ALA A 148 3.46 -0.43 1.00
N TYR A 149 3.98 0.53 1.76
CA TYR A 149 3.98 1.95 1.40
C TYR A 149 4.73 2.20 0.08
N PHE A 150 5.94 1.65 -0.05
CA PHE A 150 6.75 1.82 -1.27
C PHE A 150 6.06 1.21 -2.50
N ARG A 151 5.45 0.03 -2.32
CA ARG A 151 4.70 -0.66 -3.38
C ARG A 151 3.48 0.15 -3.82
N VAL A 152 2.69 0.66 -2.88
CA VAL A 152 1.53 1.52 -3.16
C VAL A 152 1.96 2.78 -3.90
N ARG A 153 3.04 3.45 -3.46
CA ARG A 153 3.57 4.64 -4.11
C ARG A 153 3.96 4.36 -5.57
N ASN A 154 4.60 3.24 -5.83
CA ASN A 154 5.00 2.86 -7.19
C ASN A 154 3.80 2.46 -8.05
N ALA A 155 2.81 1.78 -7.47
CA ALA A 155 1.56 1.46 -8.18
C ALA A 155 0.81 2.73 -8.58
N GLU A 156 0.69 3.72 -7.69
CA GLU A 156 0.07 4.99 -8.04
C GLU A 156 0.82 5.74 -9.14
N LYS A 157 2.15 5.72 -9.14
CA LYS A 157 2.96 6.29 -10.25
C LYS A 157 2.65 5.60 -11.58
N ILE A 158 2.62 4.27 -11.59
CA ILE A 158 2.27 3.48 -12.79
C ILE A 158 0.87 3.84 -13.30
N LEU A 159 -0.10 4.02 -12.39
CA LEU A 159 -1.48 4.38 -12.74
C LEU A 159 -1.61 5.84 -13.20
N ALA A 160 -0.75 6.74 -12.72
CA ALA A 160 -0.67 8.12 -13.18
C ALA A 160 -0.07 8.20 -14.60
N GLU A 161 0.93 7.38 -14.89
CA GLU A 161 1.57 7.30 -16.22
C GLU A 161 0.69 6.59 -17.26
N ASN A 162 -0.21 5.70 -16.83
CA ASN A 162 -1.04 4.88 -17.71
C ASN A 162 -2.53 4.99 -17.32
N PRO A 163 -3.24 6.04 -17.77
CA PRO A 163 -4.65 6.27 -17.41
C PRO A 163 -5.58 5.16 -17.92
N TYR A 164 -5.25 4.52 -19.04
CA TYR A 164 -5.98 3.37 -19.55
C TYR A 164 -5.91 2.17 -18.60
N LEU A 165 -4.75 1.91 -18.00
CA LEU A 165 -4.61 0.85 -17.01
C LEU A 165 -5.42 1.13 -15.74
N ARG A 166 -5.55 2.42 -15.35
CA ARG A 166 -6.36 2.84 -14.21
C ARG A 166 -7.84 2.52 -14.41
N THR A 167 -8.41 2.86 -15.56
CA THR A 167 -9.83 2.58 -15.83
C THR A 167 -10.11 1.07 -15.81
N GLN A 168 -9.23 0.26 -16.40
CA GLN A 168 -9.34 -1.21 -16.41
C GLN A 168 -9.28 -1.86 -15.02
N LEU A 169 -8.58 -1.24 -14.06
CA LEU A 169 -8.43 -1.78 -12.72
C LEU A 169 -9.51 -1.27 -11.76
N ASP A 170 -10.03 -0.07 -11.97
CA ASP A 170 -11.15 0.47 -11.19
C ASP A 170 -12.48 -0.26 -11.52
N THR A 171 -12.68 -0.80 -12.73
CA THR A 171 -13.86 -1.62 -13.05
C THR A 171 -13.87 -2.98 -12.33
N ASN A 172 -12.73 -3.43 -11.80
CA ASN A 172 -12.56 -4.74 -11.16
C ASN A 172 -12.44 -4.63 -9.63
N ARG A 173 -12.74 -3.48 -9.04
CA ARG A 173 -12.54 -3.16 -7.62
C ARG A 173 -13.87 -2.95 -6.91
#